data_AF-Q2HS27-F1
#
_entry.id   AF-Q2HS27-F1
#
_cell.length_a   1.000
_cell.length_b   1.000
_cell.length_c   1.000
_cell.angle_alpha   90.00
_cell.angle_beta   90.00
_cell.angle_gamma   90.00
#
_symmetry.space_group_name_H-M   'P 1'
#
loop_
_entity.id
_entity.type
_entity.pdbx_description
1 polymer ?
#
loop_
_entity_poly.entity_id
_entity_poly.type
_entity_poly.pdbx_seq_one_letter_code
_entity_poly.pdbx_strand_id
1 'polypeptide(L)' 'MNTNITASTKPKYTVIDRNPPFTTVVGNFNTLDYLRFTTIAGISVTVSYPSGIKPGIRGLLTLPFISMSCYP' A
#
# COMPACT_ATOMS: atom_id res chain seq x y z
N MET A 1 7.39 -27.59 -7.88
CA MET A 1 6.96 -26.63 -6.85
C MET A 1 5.45 -26.42 -6.99
N ASN A 2 4.67 -26.50 -5.91
CA ASN A 2 3.23 -26.21 -5.96
C ASN A 2 2.99 -24.73 -5.61
N THR A 3 2.48 -23.94 -6.56
CA THR A 3 2.24 -22.49 -6.42
C THR A 3 0.77 -22.15 -6.63
N ASN A 4 -0.15 -23.08 -6.35
CA ASN A 4 -1.57 -22.84 -6.48
C ASN A 4 -2.09 -21.88 -5.40
N ILE A 5 -2.91 -20.91 -5.80
CA ILE A 5 -3.51 -19.91 -4.90
C ILE A 5 -4.99 -20.29 -4.72
N THR A 6 -5.27 -21.02 -3.65
CA THR A 6 -6.63 -21.33 -3.20
C THR A 6 -6.81 -20.86 -1.77
N ALA A 7 -7.86 -20.09 -1.52
CA ALA A 7 -8.27 -19.74 -0.17
C ALA A 7 -9.09 -20.90 0.45
N SER A 8 -8.99 -21.06 1.77
CA SER A 8 -9.83 -22.01 2.53
C SER A 8 -11.33 -21.65 2.41
N THR A 9 -11.63 -20.35 2.35
CA THR A 9 -12.98 -19.83 2.15
C THR A 9 -13.28 -19.61 0.68
N LYS A 10 -14.50 -19.97 0.26
CA LYS A 10 -14.98 -19.70 -1.09
C LYS A 10 -15.27 -18.21 -1.28
N PRO A 11 -15.00 -17.64 -2.47
CA PRO A 11 -15.32 -16.25 -2.76
C PRO A 11 -16.84 -16.04 -2.72
N LYS A 12 -17.27 -15.00 -2.00
CA LYS A 12 -18.70 -14.64 -1.86
C LYS A 12 -19.28 -14.03 -3.14
N TYR A 13 -18.44 -13.36 -3.92
CA TYR A 13 -18.79 -12.71 -5.18
C TYR A 13 -18.19 -13.46 -6.36
N THR A 14 -18.65 -13.13 -7.56
CA THR A 14 -18.15 -13.73 -8.81
C THR A 14 -16.67 -13.44 -8.98
N VAL A 15 -15.93 -14.49 -9.32
CA VAL A 15 -14.49 -14.40 -9.53
C VAL A 15 -14.22 -13.91 -10.94
N ILE A 16 -13.54 -12.78 -11.07
CA ILE A 16 -13.09 -12.25 -12.37
C ILE A 16 -11.76 -12.91 -12.77
N ASP A 17 -10.79 -12.92 -11.84
CA ASP A 17 -9.50 -13.59 -11.99
C ASP A 17 -9.06 -14.18 -10.64
N ARG A 18 -8.47 -15.39 -10.64
CA ARG A 18 -7.95 -16.06 -9.44
C ARG A 18 -6.48 -15.78 -9.16
N ASN A 19 -5.70 -15.45 -10.19
CA ASN A 19 -4.28 -15.14 -10.04
C ASN A 19 -3.86 -14.07 -11.06
N PRO A 20 -4.37 -12.83 -10.89
CA PRO A 20 -3.99 -11.74 -11.77
C PRO A 20 -2.48 -11.45 -11.61
N PRO A 21 -1.76 -11.19 -12.71
CA PRO A 21 -0.40 -10.72 -12.63
C PRO A 21 -0.38 -9.34 -11.97
N PHE A 22 0.72 -9.02 -11.30
CA PHE A 22 0.86 -7.81 -10.49
C PHE A 22 0.45 -6.51 -11.23
N THR A 23 0.86 -6.37 -12.49
CA THR A 23 0.53 -5.20 -13.32
C THR A 23 -0.96 -5.01 -13.55
N THR A 24 -1.71 -6.10 -13.66
CA THR A 24 -3.18 -6.06 -13.78
C THR A 24 -3.83 -5.61 -12.48
N VAL A 25 -3.31 -6.01 -11.33
CA VAL A 25 -3.84 -5.60 -10.02
C VAL A 25 -3.67 -4.09 -9.83
N VAL A 26 -2.46 -3.57 -10.03
CA VAL A 26 -2.16 -2.14 -9.86
C VAL A 26 -2.84 -1.29 -10.94
N GLY A 27 -2.91 -1.79 -12.18
CA GLY A 27 -3.61 -1.11 -13.26
C GLY A 27 -5.13 -1.04 -13.07
N ASN A 28 -5.70 -1.86 -12.19
CA ASN A 28 -7.13 -1.91 -11.89
C ASN A 28 -7.52 -1.12 -10.63
N PHE A 29 -6.65 -0.24 -10.12
CA PHE A 29 -6.97 0.64 -8.99
C PHE A 29 -8.05 1.65 -9.38
N ASN A 30 -9.09 1.75 -8.56
CA ASN A 30 -10.11 2.77 -8.70
C ASN A 30 -9.67 4.07 -7.99
N THR A 31 -10.38 5.17 -8.25
CA THR A 31 -10.20 6.47 -7.59
C THR A 31 -10.21 6.35 -6.06
N LEU A 32 -11.04 5.46 -5.50
CA LEU A 32 -11.08 5.19 -4.06
C LEU A 32 -9.79 4.52 -3.55
N ASP A 33 -9.18 3.63 -4.33
CA ASP A 33 -7.94 2.94 -3.95
C ASP A 33 -6.77 3.93 -3.93
N TYR A 34 -6.70 4.81 -4.93
CA TYR A 34 -5.77 5.93 -4.92
C TYR A 34 -6.01 6.88 -3.74
N LEU A 35 -7.27 7.23 -3.45
CA LEU A 35 -7.58 8.11 -2.31
C LEU A 35 -7.17 7.48 -0.96
N ARG A 36 -7.37 6.17 -0.80
CA ARG A 36 -6.91 5.44 0.40
C ARG A 36 -5.39 5.44 0.49
N PHE A 37 -4.71 5.13 -0.62
CA PHE A 37 -3.26 5.13 -0.69
C PHE A 37 -2.67 6.50 -0.34
N THR A 38 -3.18 7.57 -0.97
CA THR A 38 -2.70 8.94 -0.73
C THR A 38 -2.99 9.42 0.68
N THR A 39 -4.13 9.03 1.26
CA THR A 39 -4.49 9.41 2.64
C THR A 39 -3.55 8.75 3.64
N ILE A 40 -3.25 7.46 3.48
CA ILE A 40 -2.32 6.74 4.35
C ILE A 40 -0.92 7.33 4.24
N ALA A 41 -0.44 7.55 3.01
CA ALA A 41 0.87 8.17 2.77
C ALA A 41 0.93 9.58 3.38
N GLY A 42 -0.08 10.42 3.15
CA GLY A 42 -0.17 11.78 3.67
C GLY A 42 -0.14 11.82 5.20
N ILE A 43 -0.95 11.01 5.88
CA ILE A 43 -0.98 10.95 7.34
C ILE A 43 0.40 10.53 7.89
N SER A 44 1.04 9.53 7.28
CA SER A 44 2.37 9.07 7.71
C SER A 44 3.41 10.19 7.66
N VAL A 45 3.40 11.02 6.61
CA VAL A 45 4.31 12.16 6.47
C VAL A 45 3.99 13.24 7.51
N THR A 46 2.71 13.56 7.71
CA THR A 46 2.30 14.60 8.67
C THR A 46 2.54 14.22 10.13
N VAL A 47 2.63 12.93 10.46
CA VAL A 47 3.00 12.46 11.82
C VAL A 47 4.51 12.40 11.98
N SER A 48 5.22 11.87 10.99
CA SER A 48 6.67 11.69 11.06
C SER A 48 7.46 13.01 11.01
N TYR A 49 6.98 13.99 10.23
CA TYR A 49 7.62 15.29 10.11
C TYR A 49 7.72 16.05 11.46
N PRO A 50 6.62 16.31 12.21
CA PRO A 50 6.68 16.97 13.51
C PRO A 50 7.42 16.13 14.57
N SER A 51 7.30 14.80 14.52
CA SER A 51 8.04 13.89 15.42
C SER A 51 9.56 14.05 15.28
N GLY A 52 10.05 14.28 14.07
CA GLY A 52 11.47 14.52 13.79
C GLY A 52 11.99 15.92 14.08
N ILE A 53 11.13 16.88 14.48
CA ILE A 53 11.54 18.27 14.72
C ILE A 53 12.42 18.39 15.95
N LYS A 54 11.95 17.89 17.10
CA LYS A 54 12.66 17.96 18.38
C LYS A 54 13.98 17.17 18.40
N PRO A 55 14.07 15.96 17.82
CA PRO A 55 15.33 15.24 17.72
C PRO A 55 16.22 15.68 16.52
N GLY A 56 15.82 16.66 15.71
CA GLY A 56 16.64 17.16 14.59
C GLY A 56 16.76 16.22 13.38
N ILE A 57 15.98 15.12 13.33
CA ILE A 57 16.07 14.06 12.31
C ILE A 57 14.86 14.03 11.36
N ARG A 58 14.31 15.20 11.03
CA ARG A 58 13.12 15.35 10.17
C ARG A 58 13.18 14.54 8.88
N GLY A 59 14.32 14.57 8.18
CA GLY A 59 14.52 13.81 6.94
C GLY A 59 14.55 12.30 7.14
N LEU A 60 15.26 11.83 8.18
CA LEU A 60 15.42 10.41 8.47
C LEU A 60 14.12 9.73 8.90
N LEU A 61 13.20 10.47 9.52
CA LEU A 61 11.89 9.94 9.92
C LEU A 61 10.81 10.11 8.84
N THR A 62 10.95 11.07 7.92
CA THR A 62 9.94 11.26 6.85
C THR A 62 10.19 10.35 5.64
N LEU A 63 11.45 10.13 5.27
CA LEU A 63 11.85 9.31 4.11
C LEU A 63 11.48 7.80 4.19
N PRO A 64 11.63 7.09 5.32
CA PRO A 64 11.36 5.65 5.35
C PRO A 64 9.87 5.34 5.18
N PHE A 65 8.96 6.22 5.60
CA PHE A 65 7.53 6.03 5.38
C PHE A 65 7.10 6.29 3.92
N ILE A 66 7.76 7.24 3.25
CA ILE A 66 7.56 7.46 1.81
C ILE A 66 8.13 6.27 1.04
N SER A 67 9.30 5.76 1.42
CA SER A 67 9.89 4.56 0.81
C SER A 67 9.00 3.34 0.98
N MET A 68 8.41 3.12 2.16
CA MET A 68 7.53 1.97 2.42
C MET A 68 6.16 2.10 1.73
N SER A 69 5.72 3.33 1.44
CA SER A 69 4.54 3.59 0.57
C SER A 69 4.87 3.42 -0.92
N CYS A 70 6.14 3.54 -1.32
CA CYS A 70 6.60 3.32 -2.69
C CYS A 70 7.05 1.88 -3.00
N TYR A 71 7.06 0.98 -2.02
CA TYR A 71 7.28 -0.45 -2.26
C TYR A 71 5.91 -1.13 -2.48
N PRO A 72 5.61 -1.60 -3.71
CA PRO A 72 4.44 -2.42 -3.97
C PRO A 72 4.53 -3.83 -3.38
#